data_AF-A1URP4-F1
#
_entry.id   AF-A1URP4-F1
#
_cell.length_a   1.000
_cell.length_b   1.000
_cell.length_c   1.000
_cell.angle_alpha   90.00
_cell.angle_beta   90.00
_cell.angle_gamma   90.00
#
_symmetry.space_group_name_H-M   'P 1'
#
loop_
_entity.id
_entity.type
_entity.pdbx_description
1 polymer ?
#
loop_
_entity_poly.entity_id
_entity_poly.type
_entity_poly.pdbx_seq_one_letter_code
_entity_poly.pdbx_strand_id
1 'polypeptide(L)'
;MIYALLQVIDLVFSIYIAFLIASAVFSWLYAFNIVNKYNPLVTVIGDFLYRITEPVLSRVRYFLPNLGTIDISPIVVFMIIYFIRIFMWRAYSGLFL
;
A
#
# COMPACT_ATOMS: atom_id res chain seq x y z
N MET A 1 -26.16 -8.69 -5.78
CA MET A 1 -25.97 -7.47 -4.96
C MET A 1 -24.70 -7.54 -4.12
N ILE A 2 -24.56 -8.51 -3.23
CA ILE A 2 -23.35 -8.68 -2.40
C ILE A 2 -22.05 -8.83 -3.23
N TYR A 3 -22.08 -9.57 -4.34
CA TYR A 3 -20.93 -9.72 -5.24
C TYR A 3 -20.38 -8.37 -5.75
N ALA A 4 -21.26 -7.51 -6.25
CA ALA A 4 -20.88 -6.19 -6.76
C ALA A 4 -20.26 -5.32 -5.66
N LEU A 5 -20.78 -5.41 -4.43
CA LEU A 5 -20.19 -4.70 -3.28
C LEU A 5 -18.76 -5.19 -2.99
N LEU A 6 -18.54 -6.51 -2.97
CA LEU A 6 -17.21 -7.09 -2.76
C LEU A 6 -16.24 -6.72 -3.89
N GLN A 7 -16.72 -6.62 -5.13
CA GLN A 7 -15.90 -6.15 -6.26
C GLN A 7 -15.46 -4.68 -6.08
N VAL A 8 -16.34 -3.80 -5.61
CA VAL A 8 -15.97 -2.39 -5.34
C VAL A 8 -14.93 -2.33 -4.22
N ILE A 9 -15.09 -3.13 -3.17
CA ILE A 9 -14.09 -3.23 -2.09
C ILE A 9 -12.75 -3.74 -2.63
N ASP A 10 -12.77 -4.76 -3.48
CA ASP A 10 -11.57 -5.31 -4.13
C ASP A 10 -10.88 -4.30 -5.05
N LEU A 11 -11.65 -3.46 -5.75
CA LEU A 11 -11.13 -2.34 -6.53
C LEU A 11 -10.44 -1.31 -5.64
N VAL A 12 -11.03 -0.94 -4.50
CA VAL A 12 -10.41 -0.02 -3.53
C VAL A 12 -9.08 -0.59 -3.03
N PHE A 13 -9.03 -1.87 -2.68
CA PHE A 13 -7.76 -2.53 -2.33
C PHE A 13 -6.75 -2.49 -3.47
N SER A 14 -7.18 -2.71 -4.71
CA SER A 14 -6.30 -2.68 -5.89
C SER A 14 -5.70 -1.28 -6.11
N ILE A 15 -6.51 -0.22 -5.98
CA ILE A 15 -6.05 1.18 -6.07
C ILE A 15 -5.06 1.49 -4.94
N TYR A 16 -5.37 1.09 -3.71
CA TYR A 16 -4.49 1.33 -2.58
C TYR A 16 -3.16 0.58 -2.71
N ILE A 17 -3.17 -0.66 -3.21
CA ILE A 17 -1.96 -1.41 -3.55
C ILE A 17 -1.12 -0.66 -4.59
N ALA A 18 -1.74 -0.07 -5.62
CA ALA A 18 -1.00 0.73 -6.61
C ALA A 18 -0.30 1.93 -5.95
N PHE A 19 -0.95 2.62 -5.01
CA PHE A 19 -0.31 3.69 -4.24
C PHE A 19 0.81 3.19 -3.33
N LEU A 20 0.66 2.03 -2.68
CA LEU A 20 1.74 1.42 -1.89
C LEU A 20 2.97 1.10 -2.75
N ILE A 21 2.77 0.49 -3.92
CA ILE A 21 3.85 0.20 -4.85
C ILE A 21 4.51 1.50 -5.31
N ALA A 22 3.71 2.49 -5.73
CA ALA A 22 4.23 3.79 -6.15
C ALA A 22 5.04 4.47 -5.03
N SER A 23 4.55 4.42 -3.79
CA SER A 23 5.25 4.95 -2.61
C SER A 23 6.57 4.22 -2.34
N ALA A 24 6.58 2.88 -2.42
CA ALA A 24 7.79 2.08 -2.22
C ALA A 24 8.84 2.38 -3.31
N VAL A 25 8.43 2.40 -4.58
CA VAL A 25 9.31 2.76 -5.71
C VAL A 25 9.83 4.19 -5.55
N PHE A 26 8.94 5.14 -5.24
CA PHE A 26 9.33 6.54 -5.03
C PHE A 26 10.35 6.68 -3.89
N SER A 27 10.19 5.92 -2.80
CA SER A 27 11.15 5.90 -1.69
C SER A 27 12.55 5.47 -2.15
N TRP A 28 12.66 4.46 -3.01
CA TRP A 28 13.95 4.04 -3.59
C TRP A 28 14.51 5.06 -4.58
N LEU A 29 13.67 5.63 -5.43
CA LEU A 29 14.09 6.71 -6.34
C LEU A 29 14.68 7.89 -5.56
N TYR A 30 14.07 8.25 -4.43
CA TYR A 30 14.55 9.32 -3.56
C TYR A 30 15.82 8.93 -2.79
N ALA A 31 15.87 7.71 -2.25
CA ALA A 31 17.01 7.21 -1.46
C ALA A 31 18.28 7.04 -2.31
N PHE A 32 18.16 6.54 -3.53
CA PHE A 32 19.28 6.36 -4.46
C PHE A 32 19.61 7.62 -5.28
N ASN A 33 19.03 8.77 -4.94
CA ASN A 33 19.21 10.06 -5.64
C ASN A 33 18.95 9.97 -7.16
N ILE A 34 18.02 9.10 -7.57
CA ILE A 34 17.61 8.95 -8.98
C ILE A 34 16.75 10.16 -9.41
N VAL A 35 15.94 10.69 -8.50
CA VAL A 35 15.14 11.90 -8.72
C VAL A 35 15.75 13.13 -8.04
N ASN A 36 15.64 14.28 -8.69
CA ASN A 36 16.12 15.55 -8.14
C ASN A 36 15.17 16.08 -7.06
N LYS A 37 15.66 16.12 -5.82
CA LYS A 37 14.92 16.59 -4.63
C LYS A 37 14.53 18.06 -4.70
N TYR A 38 15.24 18.86 -5.49
CA TYR A 38 14.95 20.29 -5.67
C TYR A 38 13.84 20.54 -6.71
N ASN A 39 13.36 19.50 -7.39
CA ASN A 39 12.25 19.64 -8.33
C ASN A 39 10.91 19.70 -7.56
N PRO A 40 10.12 20.78 -7.71
CA PRO A 40 8.82 20.90 -7.04
C PRO A 40 7.86 19.75 -7.34
N LEU A 41 7.88 19.21 -8.57
CA LEU A 41 7.01 18.09 -8.95
C LEU A 41 7.34 16.81 -8.19
N VAL A 42 8.62 16.53 -7.96
CA VAL A 42 9.07 15.37 -7.18
C VAL A 42 8.56 15.49 -5.75
N THR A 43 8.66 16.67 -5.15
CA THR A 43 8.16 16.95 -3.79
C THR A 43 6.65 16.74 -3.70
N VAL A 44 5.88 17.30 -4.64
CA VAL A 44 4.41 17.17 -4.67
C VAL A 44 3.97 15.71 -4.80
N ILE A 45 4.60 14.93 -5.69
CA ILE A 45 4.30 13.50 -5.85
C ILE A 45 4.64 12.73 -4.58
N GLY A 46 5.82 12.99 -4.01
CA GLY A 46 6.27 12.35 -2.77
C GLY A 46 5.32 12.62 -1.60
N ASP A 47 4.95 13.88 -1.39
CA ASP A 47 4.03 14.29 -0.34
C ASP A 47 2.64 13.68 -0.51
N PHE A 48 2.15 13.60 -1.75
CA PHE A 48 0.88 12.95 -2.05
C PHE A 48 0.90 11.46 -1.71
N LEU A 49 1.92 10.73 -2.17
CA LEU A 49 2.09 9.31 -1.88
C LEU A 49 2.22 9.07 -0.37
N TYR A 50 3.05 9.87 0.30
CA TYR A 50 3.24 9.80 1.74
C TYR A 50 1.91 10.01 2.49
N ARG A 51 1.15 11.06 2.18
CA ARG A 51 -0.13 11.34 2.85
C ARG A 51 -1.16 10.23 2.70
N ILE A 52 -1.17 9.53 1.56
CA ILE A 52 -2.09 8.42 1.31
C ILE A 52 -1.69 7.16 2.07
N THR A 53 -0.40 6.83 2.10
CA THR A 53 0.07 5.53 2.61
C THR A 53 0.47 5.58 4.08
N GLU A 54 0.94 6.72 4.58
CA GLU A 54 1.50 6.88 5.93
C GLU A 54 0.54 6.48 7.06
N PRO A 55 -0.77 6.79 7.03
CA PRO A 55 -1.67 6.44 8.12
C PRO A 55 -1.75 4.93 8.41
N VAL A 56 -1.49 4.09 7.40
CA VAL A 56 -1.46 2.62 7.54
C VAL A 56 -0.02 2.14 7.75
N LEU A 57 0.94 2.67 6.98
CA LEU A 57 2.35 2.28 7.09
C LEU A 57 2.91 2.58 8.49
N SER A 58 2.60 3.75 9.07
CA SER A 58 3.02 4.13 10.42
C SER A 58 2.52 3.15 11.49
N ARG A 59 1.26 2.70 11.37
CA ARG A 59 0.69 1.70 12.29
C ARG A 59 1.39 0.36 12.17
N VAL A 60 1.70 -0.07 10.95
CA VAL A 60 2.43 -1.32 10.74
C VAL A 60 3.87 -1.20 11.24
N ARG A 61 4.55 -0.08 10.98
CA ARG A 61 5.89 0.21 11.49
C ARG A 61 5.99 0.13 13.01
N TYR A 62 4.95 0.52 13.74
CA TYR A 62 4.92 0.40 15.19
C TYR A 62 5.15 -1.04 15.69
N PHE A 63 4.74 -2.05 14.92
CA PHE A 63 4.91 -3.46 15.27
C PHE A 63 6.18 -4.09 14.67
N LEU A 64 6.89 -3.37 13.80
CA LEU A 64 8.09 -3.88 13.16
C LEU A 64 9.34 -3.49 13.97
N PRO A 65 10.38 -4.34 13.99
CA PRO A 65 11.67 -3.92 14.50
C PRO A 65 12.22 -2.77 13.66
N ASN A 66 13.07 -1.93 14.25
CA ASN A 66 13.74 -0.86 13.50
C ASN A 66 14.77 -1.48 12.53
N LEU A 67 14.49 -1.43 11.23
CA LEU A 67 15.33 -2.00 10.18
C LEU A 67 16.30 -0.99 9.55
N GLY A 68 16.48 0.18 10.17
CA GLY A 68 17.37 1.22 9.66
C GLY A 68 16.78 1.95 8.46
N THR A 69 17.49 1.96 7.33
CA THR A 69 17.16 2.79 6.15
C THR A 69 16.11 2.19 5.22
N ILE A 70 15.77 0.91 5.37
CA ILE A 70 14.81 0.23 4.50
C ILE A 70 13.48 0.08 5.23
N ASP A 71 12.45 0.73 4.72
CA ASP A 71 11.08 0.54 5.20
C ASP A 71 10.45 -0.70 4.55
N ILE A 72 10.29 -1.78 5.32
CA ILE A 72 9.60 -3.00 4.86
C ILE A 72 8.08 -2.94 5.07
N SER A 73 7.57 -1.90 5.75
CA SER A 73 6.14 -1.82 6.06
C SER A 73 5.22 -1.88 4.84
N PRO A 74 5.59 -1.39 3.63
CA PRO A 74 4.76 -1.56 2.45
C PRO A 74 4.53 -3.03 2.08
N ILE A 75 5.55 -3.89 2.24
CA ILE A 75 5.46 -5.33 1.97
C ILE A 75 4.49 -5.99 2.96
N VAL A 76 4.58 -5.61 4.24
CA VAL A 76 3.71 -6.14 5.28
C VAL A 76 2.26 -5.72 5.06
N VAL A 77 2.00 -4.45 4.72
CA VAL A 77 0.66 -3.99 4.35
C VAL A 77 0.15 -4.72 3.10
N PHE A 78 1.00 -4.93 2.10
CA PHE A 78 0.65 -5.70 0.91
C PHE A 78 0.18 -7.11 1.26
N MET A 79 0.91 -7.82 2.13
CA MET A 79 0.51 -9.16 2.60
C MET A 79 -0.83 -9.14 3.34
N ILE A 80 -1.06 -8.16 4.22
CA ILE A 80 -2.32 -8.02 4.97
C ILE A 80 -3.50 -7.80 4.01
N ILE A 81 -3.35 -6.92 3.03
CA ILE A 81 -4.40 -6.66 2.04
C ILE A 81 -4.72 -7.92 1.22
N TYR A 82 -3.70 -8.62 0.73
CA TYR A 82 -3.91 -9.86 -0.02
C TYR A 82 -4.59 -10.94 0.83
N PHE A 83 -4.20 -11.07 2.10
CA PHE A 83 -4.88 -11.96 3.03
C PHE A 83 -6.37 -11.61 3.14
N ILE A 84 -6.71 -10.33 3.35
CA ILE A 84 -8.10 -9.87 3.44
C ILE A 84 -8.86 -10.18 2.14
N ARG A 85 -8.28 -9.90 0.97
CA ARG A 85 -8.90 -10.21 -0.33
C ARG A 85 -9.17 -11.69 -0.50
N ILE A 86 -8.17 -12.54 -0.23
CA ILE A 86 -8.31 -14.00 -0.33
C ILE A 86 -9.39 -14.49 0.62
N PHE A 87 -9.37 -14.05 1.88
CA PHE A 87 -10.36 -14.43 2.87
C PHE A 87 -11.77 -14.00 2.45
N MET A 88 -11.94 -12.75 2.03
CA MET A 88 -13.20 -12.18 1.58
C MET A 88 -13.79 -12.98 0.41
N TRP A 89 -13.00 -13.26 -0.63
CA TRP A 89 -13.46 -14.01 -1.81
C TRP A 89 -13.76 -15.46 -1.50
N ARG A 90 -12.94 -16.13 -0.67
CA ARG A 90 -13.17 -17.51 -0.25
C ARG A 90 -14.42 -17.64 0.61
N ALA A 91 -14.62 -16.71 1.56
CA ALA A 91 -15.82 -16.66 2.38
C ALA A 91 -17.06 -16.46 1.52
N TYR A 92 -17.01 -15.55 0.53
CA TYR A 92 -18.10 -15.37 -0.43
C TYR A 92 -18.37 -16.65 -1.22
N SER A 93 -17.36 -17.27 -1.84
CA SER A 93 -17.55 -18.48 -2.64
C SER A 93 -18.07 -19.67 -1.82
N GLY A 94 -17.60 -19.81 -0.57
CA GLY A 94 -18.01 -20.90 0.33
C GLY A 94 -19.45 -20.80 0.82
N LEU A 95 -20.13 -19.67 0.65
CA LEU A 95 -21.56 -19.53 0.95
C LEU A 95 -22.46 -20.06 -0.18
N PHE A 96 -21.94 -20.25 -1.39
CA PHE A 96 -22.68 -20.72 -2.56
C PHE A 96 -22.27 -22.13 -3.01
N LEU A 97 -21.35 -22.77 -2.29
CA LEU A 97 -20.99 -24.18 -2.41
C LEU A 97 -21.62 -24.95 -1.26
#